data_AF-A0A0F9UC17-F1
#
_entry.id   AF-A0A0F9UC17-F1
#
_cell.length_a   1.000
_cell.length_b   1.000
_cell.length_c   1.000
_cell.angle_alpha   90.00
_cell.angle_beta   90.00
_cell.angle_gamma   90.00
#
_symmetry.space_group_name_H-M   'P 1'
#
loop_
_entity.id
_entity.type
_entity.pdbx_description
1 polymer ?
#
loop_
_entity_poly.entity_id
_entity_poly.type
_entity_poly.pdbx_seq_one_letter_code
_entity_poly.pdbx_strand_id
1 'polypeptide(L)'
;MIVKTSNISYKGANALDITVKSGDKTFAPTWDMVYYLKEGRLSWEQYEEMYQYRMRDSYKNNRERWEEILAMDEVVLVCYCKDDKNCHRGLLKEYLIKCGAEDGGEM
;
A
#
# COMPACT_ATOMS: atom_id res chain seq x y z
N MET A 1 1.48 -3.33 15.85
CA MET A 1 2.39 -3.59 14.73
C MET A 1 3.15 -2.33 14.34
N ILE A 2 4.36 -2.47 13.81
CA ILE A 2 5.10 -1.39 13.13
C ILE A 2 4.88 -1.51 11.63
N VAL A 3 4.61 -0.40 10.94
CA VAL A 3 4.55 -0.35 9.48
C VAL A 3 5.71 0.48 8.93
N LYS A 4 6.46 -0.12 8.00
CA LYS A 4 7.55 0.53 7.26
C LYS A 4 7.28 0.49 5.78
N THR A 5 8.01 1.30 5.02
CA THR A 5 7.95 1.31 3.56
C THR A 5 9.34 1.12 2.96
N SER A 6 9.41 0.47 1.80
CA SER A 6 10.68 0.36 1.06
C SER A 6 10.42 0.11 -0.44
N ASN A 7 11.51 0.04 -1.20
CA ASN A 7 11.48 -0.42 -2.57
C ASN A 7 11.29 -1.95 -2.65
N ILE A 8 10.71 -2.45 -3.73
CA ILE A 8 10.54 -3.89 -4.04
C ILE A 8 11.83 -4.72 -4.00
N SER A 9 13.00 -4.07 -4.05
CA SER A 9 14.29 -4.72 -3.87
C SER A 9 14.50 -5.27 -2.47
N TYR A 10 13.80 -4.76 -1.45
CA TYR A 10 13.84 -5.30 -0.08
C TYR A 10 13.35 -6.76 -0.06
N LYS A 11 14.12 -7.65 0.57
CA LYS A 11 13.90 -9.11 0.60
C LYS A 11 13.68 -9.67 2.02
N GLY A 12 13.33 -8.82 2.98
CA GLY A 12 12.97 -9.29 4.32
C GLY A 12 11.73 -10.19 4.29
N ALA A 13 11.64 -11.12 5.24
CA ALA A 13 10.51 -12.04 5.35
C ALA A 13 9.18 -11.33 5.66
N ASN A 14 9.25 -10.11 6.18
CA ASN A 14 8.12 -9.22 6.47
C ASN A 14 7.78 -8.27 5.30
N ALA A 15 8.37 -8.46 4.12
CA ALA A 15 8.04 -7.69 2.93
C ALA A 15 6.66 -8.07 2.41
N LEU A 16 5.78 -7.07 2.28
CA LEU A 16 4.48 -7.20 1.64
C LEU A 16 4.52 -6.50 0.27
N ASP A 17 4.60 -7.29 -0.81
CA ASP A 17 4.46 -6.79 -2.18
C ASP A 17 3.03 -6.31 -2.38
N ILE A 18 2.83 -5.00 -2.55
CA ILE A 18 1.52 -4.37 -2.78
C ILE A 18 1.39 -3.84 -4.22
N THR A 19 2.22 -4.35 -5.13
CA THR A 19 2.20 -3.94 -6.53
C THR A 19 1.06 -4.59 -7.28
N VAL A 20 0.47 -3.88 -8.24
CA VAL A 20 -0.58 -4.44 -9.12
C VAL A 20 -0.09 -5.60 -10.00
N LYS A 21 1.22 -5.70 -10.24
CA LYS A 21 1.81 -6.67 -11.15
C LYS A 21 1.94 -8.07 -10.53
N SER A 22 2.43 -8.14 -9.29
CA SER A 22 2.80 -9.39 -8.62
C SER A 22 2.39 -9.48 -7.16
N GLY A 23 1.91 -8.38 -6.59
CA GLY A 23 1.63 -8.28 -5.17
C GLY A 23 0.26 -8.76 -4.74
N ASP A 24 0.01 -8.55 -3.46
CA ASP A 24 -1.26 -8.83 -2.80
C ASP A 24 -2.35 -7.86 -3.32
N LYS A 25 -3.29 -8.42 -4.07
CA LYS A 25 -4.39 -7.69 -4.71
C LYS A 25 -5.34 -7.03 -3.70
N THR A 26 -5.32 -7.48 -2.45
CA THR A 26 -6.06 -6.87 -1.34
C THR A 26 -5.66 -5.41 -1.15
N PHE A 27 -4.38 -5.11 -1.36
CA PHE A 27 -3.77 -3.80 -1.10
C PHE A 27 -3.30 -3.10 -2.37
N ALA A 28 -3.27 -3.81 -3.51
CA ALA A 28 -2.78 -3.24 -4.76
C ALA A 28 -3.73 -2.22 -5.40
N PRO A 29 -3.18 -1.18 -6.05
CA PRO A 29 -3.94 -0.34 -6.98
C PRO A 29 -4.38 -1.16 -8.22
N THR A 30 -5.20 -0.58 -9.09
CA THR A 30 -5.50 -1.20 -10.40
C THR A 30 -4.49 -0.81 -11.47
N TRP A 31 -4.51 -1.53 -12.59
CA TRP A 31 -3.69 -1.19 -13.76
C TRP A 31 -4.04 0.18 -14.31
N ASP A 32 -5.33 0.50 -14.42
CA ASP A 32 -5.81 1.79 -14.91
C ASP A 32 -5.31 2.95 -14.06
N MET A 33 -5.36 2.81 -12.73
CA MET A 33 -4.82 3.82 -11.82
C MET A 33 -3.33 4.09 -12.07
N VAL A 34 -2.54 3.04 -12.21
CA VAL A 34 -1.09 3.16 -12.46
C VAL A 34 -0.81 3.73 -13.85
N TYR A 35 -1.58 3.30 -14.85
CA TYR A 35 -1.40 3.71 -16.24
C TYR A 35 -1.80 5.18 -16.45
N TYR A 36 -2.98 5.58 -15.99
CA TYR A 36 -3.47 6.94 -16.18
C TYR A 36 -2.69 7.99 -15.38
N LEU A 37 -2.19 7.64 -14.18
CA LEU A 37 -1.28 8.52 -13.43
C LEU A 37 0.02 8.74 -14.21
N LYS A 38 0.60 7.69 -14.81
CA LYS A 38 1.82 7.79 -15.62
C LYS A 38 1.64 8.60 -16.89
N GLU A 39 0.46 8.53 -17.51
CA GLU A 39 0.13 9.33 -18.69
C GLU A 39 -0.26 10.78 -18.38
N GLY A 40 -0.35 11.16 -17.09
CA GLY A 40 -0.82 12.49 -16.67
C GLY A 40 -2.32 12.71 -16.91
N ARG A 41 -3.09 11.63 -17.13
CA ARG A 41 -4.55 11.65 -17.29
C ARG A 41 -5.31 11.56 -15.97
N LEU A 42 -4.59 11.24 -14.90
CA LEU A 42 -5.08 11.16 -13.53
C LEU A 42 -4.16 12.01 -12.65
N SER A 43 -4.73 12.95 -11.90
CA SER A 43 -3.96 13.70 -10.90
C SER A 43 -3.63 12.81 -9.70
N TRP A 44 -2.66 13.22 -8.89
CA TRP A 44 -2.36 12.50 -7.64
C TRP A 44 -3.55 12.50 -6.67
N GLU A 45 -4.26 13.63 -6.56
CA GLU A 45 -5.46 13.75 -5.72
C GLU A 45 -6.55 12.76 -6.15
N GLN A 46 -6.82 12.65 -7.45
CA GLN A 46 -7.77 11.68 -7.98
C GLN A 46 -7.31 10.23 -7.73
N TYR A 47 -6.01 9.96 -7.90
CA TYR A 47 -5.43 8.66 -7.60
C TYR A 47 -5.63 8.28 -6.13
N GLU A 48 -5.39 9.23 -5.23
CA GLU A 48 -5.58 9.05 -3.79
C GLU A 48 -7.04 8.72 -3.49
N GLU A 49 -8.01 9.51 -3.97
CA GLU A 49 -9.44 9.24 -3.77
C GLU A 49 -9.84 7.83 -4.25
N MET A 50 -9.40 7.45 -5.45
CA MET A 50 -9.65 6.12 -6.01
C MET A 50 -9.04 5.01 -5.13
N TYR A 51 -7.80 5.21 -4.68
CA TYR A 51 -7.12 4.25 -3.81
C TYR A 51 -7.83 4.15 -2.46
N GLN A 52 -8.23 5.28 -1.89
CA GLN A 52 -8.96 5.33 -0.62
C GLN A 52 -10.29 4.57 -0.69
N TYR A 53 -11.06 4.75 -1.76
CA TYR A 53 -12.29 4.00 -1.98
C TYR A 53 -12.00 2.49 -2.04
N ARG A 54 -10.98 2.08 -2.79
CA ARG A 54 -10.56 0.67 -2.88
C ARG A 54 -10.13 0.09 -1.54
N MET A 55 -9.40 0.83 -0.71
CA MET A 55 -8.97 0.34 0.61
C MET A 55 -10.15 0.17 1.55
N ARG A 56 -11.15 1.07 1.50
CA ARG A 56 -12.38 0.91 2.28
C ARG A 56 -13.20 -0.30 1.84
N ASP A 57 -13.31 -0.53 0.54
CA ASP A 57 -13.98 -1.72 -0.01
C ASP A 57 -13.22 -2.99 0.36
N SER A 58 -11.90 -2.99 0.16
CA SER A 58 -11.01 -4.09 0.51
C SER A 58 -11.08 -4.45 1.99
N TYR A 59 -11.08 -3.46 2.89
CA TYR A 59 -11.20 -3.69 4.33
C TYR A 59 -12.48 -4.43 4.72
N LYS A 60 -13.59 -4.15 4.03
CA LYS A 60 -14.87 -4.80 4.26
C LYS A 60 -14.90 -6.22 3.69
N ASN A 61 -14.38 -6.39 2.48
CA ASN A 61 -14.51 -7.63 1.72
C ASN A 61 -13.39 -8.65 1.96
N ASN A 62 -12.24 -8.23 2.52
CA ASN A 62 -11.06 -9.06 2.75
C ASN A 62 -10.61 -8.99 4.21
N ARG A 63 -11.55 -8.93 5.15
CA ARG A 63 -11.29 -8.63 6.57
C ARG A 63 -10.24 -9.55 7.22
N GLU A 64 -10.29 -10.84 6.93
CA GLU A 64 -9.32 -11.83 7.42
C GLU A 64 -7.88 -11.45 7.04
N ARG A 65 -7.65 -11.10 5.77
CA ARG A 65 -6.32 -10.71 5.30
C ARG A 65 -5.83 -9.41 5.96
N TRP A 66 -6.72 -8.47 6.24
CA TRP A 66 -6.37 -7.27 7.00
C TRP A 66 -5.99 -7.60 8.44
N GLU A 67 -6.71 -8.53 9.08
CA GLU A 67 -6.41 -8.98 10.45
C GLU A 67 -5.08 -9.75 10.53
N GLU A 68 -4.77 -10.59 9.54
CA GLU A 68 -3.47 -11.26 9.44
C GLU A 68 -2.31 -10.26 9.44
N ILE A 69 -2.42 -9.20 8.62
CA ILE A 69 -1.38 -8.16 8.55
C ILE A 69 -1.32 -7.40 9.87
N LEU A 70 -2.47 -6.97 10.42
CA LEU A 70 -2.53 -6.21 11.68
C LEU A 70 -2.01 -7.00 12.89
N ALA A 71 -2.04 -8.33 12.83
CA ALA A 71 -1.51 -9.22 13.86
C ALA A 71 0.02 -9.42 13.79
N MET A 72 0.69 -8.97 12.72
CA MET A 72 2.15 -9.05 12.62
C MET A 72 2.83 -8.06 13.59
N ASP A 73 4.05 -8.37 14.03
CA ASP A 73 4.85 -7.41 14.81
C ASP A 73 5.32 -6.23 13.93
N GLU A 74 5.77 -6.52 12.71
CA GLU A 74 6.25 -5.54 11.73
C GLU A 74 5.88 -5.96 10.30
N VAL A 75 5.47 -5.02 9.46
CA VAL A 75 5.31 -5.20 8.01
C VAL A 75 6.07 -4.13 7.23
N VAL A 76 6.75 -4.52 6.15
CA VAL A 76 7.42 -3.60 5.21
C VAL A 76 6.65 -3.58 3.90
N LEU A 77 5.94 -2.49 3.63
CA LEU A 77 5.19 -2.29 2.41
C LEU A 77 6.15 -1.98 1.26
N VAL A 78 6.16 -2.81 0.21
CA VAL A 78 7.10 -2.64 -0.91
C VAL A 78 6.41 -2.33 -2.23
N CYS A 79 6.91 -1.32 -2.93
CA CYS A 79 6.45 -0.93 -4.27
C CYS A 79 7.65 -0.65 -5.20
N TYR A 80 7.41 -0.58 -6.52
CA TYR A 80 8.47 -0.23 -7.50
C TYR A 80 8.83 1.26 -7.53
N CYS A 81 8.03 2.15 -6.92
CA CYS A 81 8.28 3.60 -6.95
C CYS A 81 9.59 3.94 -6.23
N LYS A 82 10.29 4.96 -6.72
CA LYS A 82 11.54 5.44 -6.12
C LYS A 82 11.32 6.41 -4.95
N ASP A 83 10.23 7.17 -4.97
CA ASP A 83 9.87 8.19 -3.98
C ASP A 83 8.55 7.78 -3.29
N ASP A 84 8.45 8.03 -1.99
CA ASP A 84 7.30 7.70 -1.15
C ASP A 84 6.23 8.79 -1.18
N LYS A 85 6.60 10.04 -1.48
CA LYS A 85 5.70 11.20 -1.46
C LYS A 85 4.43 10.99 -2.27
N ASN A 86 4.56 10.30 -3.40
CA ASN A 86 3.46 9.92 -4.28
C ASN A 86 3.50 8.41 -4.63
N CYS A 87 3.70 7.52 -3.64
CA CYS A 87 3.45 6.07 -3.81
C CYS A 87 2.25 5.60 -2.95
N HIS A 88 1.52 4.62 -3.48
CA HIS A 88 0.47 3.89 -2.75
C HIS A 88 0.97 3.20 -1.48
N ARG A 89 2.29 2.94 -1.32
CA ARG A 89 2.86 2.46 -0.05
C ARG A 89 2.67 3.47 1.08
N GLY A 90 2.82 4.76 0.79
CA GLY A 90 2.54 5.84 1.74
C GLY A 90 1.05 5.87 2.09
N LEU A 91 0.18 5.80 1.07
CA LEU A 91 -1.27 5.77 1.30
C LEU A 91 -1.68 4.59 2.19
N LEU A 92 -1.23 3.37 1.89
CA LEU A 92 -1.56 2.20 2.69
C LEU A 92 -0.97 2.27 4.10
N LYS A 93 0.23 2.83 4.25
CA LYS A 93 0.83 3.09 5.57
C LYS A 93 -0.11 3.92 6.44
N GLU A 94 -0.66 5.01 5.91
CA GLU A 94 -1.62 5.86 6.62
C GLU A 94 -2.89 5.10 7.03
N TYR A 95 -3.34 4.14 6.23
CA TYR A 95 -4.46 3.27 6.59
C TYR A 95 -4.13 2.34 7.76
N LEU A 96 -2.96 1.70 7.72
CA LEU A 96 -2.51 0.83 8.82
C LEU A 96 -2.32 1.63 10.11
N ILE A 97 -1.80 2.86 10.04
CA ILE A 97 -1.69 3.76 11.18
C ILE A 97 -3.08 4.07 11.77
N LYS A 98 -4.08 4.36 10.92
CA LYS A 98 -5.48 4.55 11.37
C LYS A 98 -6.08 3.30 12.02
N CYS A 99 -5.56 2.12 11.70
CA CYS A 99 -5.91 0.85 12.32
C CYS A 99 -5.08 0.51 13.58
N GLY A 100 -4.20 1.42 14.04
CA GLY A 100 -3.41 1.25 15.25
C GLY A 100 -1.96 0.81 15.04
N ALA A 101 -1.45 0.83 13.80
CA ALA A 101 -0.02 0.62 13.55
C ALA A 101 0.81 1.86 13.93
N GLU A 102 2.07 1.63 14.29
CA GLU A 102 3.06 2.69 14.52
C GLU A 102 3.88 2.93 13.25
N ASP A 103 4.17 4.20 12.93
CA ASP A 103 5.00 4.56 11.78
C ASP A 103 6.49 4.25 12.06
N GLY A 104 7.05 3.31 11.31
CA GLY A 104 8.46 2.94 11.36
C GLY A 104 9.34 3.64 10.30
N GLY A 105 8.77 4.49 9.46
CA GLY A 105 9.47 5.25 8.42
C GLY A 105 9.71 4.50 7.10
N GLU A 106 10.50 5.13 6.23
CA GLU A 106 11.01 4.54 4.99
C GLU A 106 12.45 4.05 5.18
N MET A 107 12.81 2.94 4.51
CA MET A 107 14.11 2.29 4.58
C MET A 107 14.67 1.86 3.23
#